data_AF-A0A9D5PZH2-F1
#
_entry.id   AF-A0A9D5PZH2-F1
#
_cell.length_a   1.000
_cell.length_b   1.000
_cell.length_c   1.000
_cell.angle_alpha   90.00
_cell.angle_beta   90.00
_cell.angle_gamma   90.00
#
_symmetry.space_group_name_H-M   'P 1'
#
loop_
_entity.id
_entity.type
_entity.pdbx_description
1 polymer ?
#
loop_
_entity_poly.entity_id
_entity_poly.type
_entity_poly.pdbx_seq_one_letter_code
_entity_poly.pdbx_strand_id
1 'polypeptide(L)'
;MKTIIMNYIYIFILPIIVGITIRILTARRRFGFLVTAGLAILAVIGWCIAAANPIPGNEFFGILAIQESMACAASLVLGGVLTVRARLKRSK
;
A
#
# COMPACT_ATOMS: atom_id res chain seq x y z
N MET A 1 -18.89 9.42 17.07
CA MET A 1 -17.66 10.12 16.60
C MET A 1 -16.39 9.31 16.79
N LYS A 2 -16.06 8.84 18.01
CA LYS A 2 -14.86 8.01 18.27
C LYS A 2 -14.72 6.80 17.33
N THR A 3 -15.80 6.06 17.11
CA THR A 3 -15.81 4.85 16.25
C THR A 3 -15.55 5.16 14.78
N ILE A 4 -16.10 6.26 14.27
CA ILE A 4 -15.89 6.69 12.88
C ILE A 4 -14.42 7.06 12.68
N ILE A 5 -13.86 7.86 13.60
CA ILE A 5 -12.44 8.25 13.54
C ILE A 5 -11.53 7.02 13.58
N MET A 6 -11.81 6.05 14.45
CA MET A 6 -11.05 4.79 14.49
C MET A 6 -11.14 4.03 13.17
N ASN A 7 -12.32 3.91 12.55
CA ASN A 7 -12.47 3.21 11.28
C ASN A 7 -11.61 3.84 10.18
N TYR A 8 -11.60 5.18 10.06
CA TYR A 8 -10.74 5.86 9.09
C TYR A 8 -9.25 5.62 9.36
N ILE A 9 -8.82 5.56 10.63
CA ILE A 9 -7.43 5.21 10.96
C ILE A 9 -7.10 3.79 10.48
N TYR A 10 -7.98 2.81 10.70
CA TYR A 10 -7.74 1.43 10.25
C TYR A 10 -7.81 1.27 8.72
N ILE A 11 -8.64 2.06 8.05
CA ILE A 11 -8.78 2.00 6.58
C ILE A 11 -7.61 2.69 5.87
N PHE A 12 -7.08 3.78 6.42
CA PHE A 12 -6.05 4.56 5.73
C PHE A 12 -4.66 4.48 6.36
N ILE A 13 -4.54 4.64 7.68
CA ILE A 13 -3.24 4.74 8.36
C ILE A 13 -2.59 3.36 8.50
N LEU A 14 -3.34 2.35 8.91
CA LEU A 14 -2.80 1.00 9.12
C LEU A 14 -2.16 0.42 7.85
N PRO A 15 -2.80 0.47 6.66
CA PRO A 15 -2.20 -0.07 5.45
C PRO A 15 -0.97 0.71 5.00
N ILE A 16 -0.91 2.03 5.24
CA ILE A 16 0.28 2.84 4.99
C ILE A 16 1.46 2.32 5.84
N ILE A 17 1.23 2.09 7.13
CA ILE A 17 2.25 1.55 8.04
C ILE A 17 2.72 0.17 7.55
N VAL A 18 1.80 -0.69 7.13
CA VAL A 18 2.12 -2.01 6.58
C VAL A 18 2.98 -1.88 5.31
N GLY A 19 2.59 -1.03 4.36
CA GLY A 19 3.34 -0.78 3.13
C GLY A 19 4.76 -0.26 3.38
N ILE A 20 4.91 0.69 4.31
CA ILE A 20 6.21 1.20 4.76
C ILE A 20 7.05 0.09 5.39
N THR A 21 6.48 -0.66 6.33
CA THR A 21 7.17 -1.71 7.09
C THR A 21 7.69 -2.79 6.14
N ILE A 22 6.83 -3.29 5.27
CA ILE A 22 7.19 -4.27 4.25
C ILE A 22 8.32 -3.74 3.36
N ARG A 23 8.25 -2.48 2.92
CA ARG A 23 9.30 -1.88 2.09
C ARG A 23 10.63 -1.75 2.85
N ILE A 24 10.63 -1.37 4.12
CA ILE A 24 11.86 -1.29 4.94
C ILE A 24 12.50 -2.67 5.10
N LEU A 25 11.70 -3.69 5.43
CA LEU A 25 12.18 -5.06 5.61
C LEU A 25 12.77 -5.63 4.31
N THR A 26 12.19 -5.25 3.17
CA THR A 26 12.62 -5.73 1.85
C THR A 26 13.65 -4.83 1.18
N ALA A 27 13.88 -3.61 1.67
CA ALA A 27 14.80 -2.63 1.09
C ALA A 27 16.26 -3.11 1.05
N ARG A 28 16.67 -3.97 1.99
CA ARG A 28 18.02 -4.56 2.01
C ARG A 28 18.22 -5.62 0.94
N ARG A 29 17.16 -6.18 0.36
CA ARG A 29 17.24 -7.24 -0.65
C ARG A 29 16.81 -6.69 -2.02
N ARG A 30 17.33 -7.29 -3.10
CA ARG A 30 16.88 -6.97 -4.48
C ARG A 30 15.37 -7.19 -4.70
N PHE A 31 14.69 -7.82 -3.74
CA PHE A 31 13.26 -8.12 -3.77
C PHE A 31 12.34 -6.95 -3.43
N GLY A 32 12.84 -5.80 -2.96
CA GLY A 32 11.98 -4.66 -2.62
C GLY A 32 11.05 -4.24 -3.78
N PHE A 33 11.54 -4.30 -5.02
CA PHE A 33 10.73 -4.03 -6.21
C PHE A 33 9.64 -5.09 -6.45
N LEU A 34 9.95 -6.38 -6.27
CA LEU A 34 8.98 -7.46 -6.44
C LEU A 34 7.81 -7.33 -5.46
N VAL A 35 8.10 -6.89 -4.23
CA VAL A 35 7.08 -6.76 -3.20
C VAL A 35 6.14 -5.59 -3.50
N THR A 36 6.66 -4.48 -4.01
CA THR A 36 5.83 -3.38 -4.50
C THR A 36 5.00 -3.79 -5.72
N ALA A 37 5.56 -4.59 -6.63
CA ALA A 37 4.81 -5.16 -7.76
C ALA A 37 3.69 -6.09 -7.29
N GLY A 38 3.95 -6.92 -6.28
CA GLY A 38 2.93 -7.78 -5.66
C GLY A 38 1.79 -6.97 -5.02
N LEU A 39 2.11 -5.91 -4.28
CA LEU A 39 1.10 -4.99 -3.73
C LEU A 39 0.29 -4.29 -4.82
N ALA A 40 0.90 -3.93 -5.94
CA ALA A 40 0.20 -3.34 -7.07
C ALA A 40 -0.76 -4.34 -7.73
N ILE A 41 -0.33 -5.60 -7.92
CA ILE A 41 -1.17 -6.67 -8.45
C ILE A 41 -2.37 -6.91 -7.53
N LEU A 42 -2.13 -7.00 -6.21
CA LEU A 42 -3.20 -7.15 -5.23
C LEU A 42 -4.20 -6.00 -5.32
N ALA A 43 -3.74 -4.75 -5.32
CA ALA A 43 -4.63 -3.60 -5.45
C ALA A 43 -5.48 -3.63 -6.73
N VAL A 44 -4.90 -4.02 -7.87
CA VAL A 44 -5.65 -4.17 -9.13
C VAL A 44 -6.71 -5.28 -9.00
N ILE A 45 -6.34 -6.43 -8.44
CA ILE A 45 -7.27 -7.53 -8.19
C ILE A 45 -8.40 -7.08 -7.26
N GLY A 46 -8.08 -6.37 -6.17
CA GLY A 46 -9.06 -5.82 -5.24
C GLY A 46 -10.07 -4.90 -5.94
N TRP A 47 -9.60 -3.99 -6.80
CA TRP A 47 -10.48 -3.13 -7.59
C TRP A 47 -11.31 -3.91 -8.62
N CYS A 48 -10.75 -4.93 -9.28
CA CYS A 48 -11.50 -5.80 -10.18
C CYS A 48 -12.61 -6.55 -9.44
N ILE A 49 -12.33 -7.09 -8.24
CA ILE A 49 -13.33 -7.79 -7.42
C ILE A 49 -14.43 -6.83 -6.96
N ALA A 50 -14.05 -5.62 -6.52
CA ALA A 50 -14.98 -4.59 -6.09
C ALA A 50 -15.92 -4.16 -7.24
N ALA A 51 -15.39 -4.03 -8.46
CA ALA A 51 -16.18 -3.69 -9.63
C ALA A 51 -17.08 -4.85 -10.11
N ALA A 52 -16.62 -6.09 -10.00
CA ALA A 52 -17.36 -7.27 -10.45
C ALA A 52 -18.47 -7.70 -9.48
N ASN A 53 -18.35 -7.39 -8.19
CA ASN A 53 -19.33 -7.74 -7.15
C ASN A 53 -19.91 -6.49 -6.48
N PRO A 54 -20.72 -5.68 -7.20
CA PRO A 54 -21.45 -4.59 -6.58
C PRO A 54 -22.59 -5.16 -5.73
N ILE A 55 -22.28 -5.57 -4.49
CA ILE A 55 -23.27 -6.00 -3.51
C ILE A 55 -23.84 -4.73 -2.85
N PRO A 56 -25.13 -4.38 -3.08
CA PRO A 56 -25.70 -3.16 -2.53
C PRO A 56 -25.63 -3.17 -0.99
N GLY A 57 -25.07 -2.10 -0.41
CA GLY A 57 -24.89 -1.97 1.04
C GLY A 57 -23.68 -2.71 1.62
N ASN A 58 -22.85 -3.35 0.80
CA ASN A 58 -21.60 -3.97 1.23
C ASN A 58 -20.38 -3.35 0.52
N GLU A 59 -19.65 -2.51 1.25
CA GLU A 59 -18.47 -1.81 0.75
C GLU A 59 -17.17 -2.58 1.02
N PHE A 60 -17.23 -3.80 1.55
CA PHE A 60 -16.07 -4.56 2.03
C PHE A 60 -14.95 -4.66 0.99
N PHE A 61 -15.27 -5.07 -0.24
CA PHE A 61 -14.28 -5.19 -1.30
C PHE A 61 -13.71 -3.84 -1.74
N GLY A 62 -14.51 -2.77 -1.71
CA GLY A 62 -14.04 -1.41 -1.96
C GLY A 62 -13.07 -0.93 -0.89
N ILE A 63 -13.38 -1.19 0.39
CA ILE A 63 -12.50 -0.86 1.51
C ILE A 63 -11.18 -1.62 1.42
N LEU A 64 -11.22 -2.93 1.11
CA LEU A 64 -10.00 -3.72 0.90
C LEU A 64 -9.15 -3.17 -0.25
N ALA A 65 -9.78 -2.86 -1.39
CA ALA A 65 -9.07 -2.29 -2.54
C ALA A 65 -8.39 -0.94 -2.20
N ILE A 66 -9.06 -0.10 -1.39
CA ILE A 66 -8.47 1.14 -0.87
C ILE A 66 -7.27 0.82 0.03
N GLN A 67 -7.41 -0.12 0.97
CA GLN A 67 -6.33 -0.50 1.88
C GLN A 67 -5.10 -1.02 1.12
N GLU A 68 -5.29 -1.89 0.13
CA GLU A 68 -4.21 -2.40 -0.72
C GLU A 68 -3.55 -1.28 -1.53
N SER A 69 -4.36 -0.37 -2.08
CA SER A 69 -3.86 0.80 -2.82
C SER A 69 -3.00 1.70 -1.94
N MET A 70 -3.42 1.94 -0.69
CA MET A 70 -2.67 2.73 0.29
C MET A 70 -1.34 2.07 0.66
N ALA A 71 -1.34 0.75 0.90
CA ALA A 71 -0.12 0.00 1.17
C ALA A 71 0.85 0.02 -0.03
N CYS A 72 0.33 -0.13 -1.25
CA CYS A 72 1.10 -0.04 -2.48
C CYS A 72 1.72 1.35 -2.66
N ALA A 73 0.92 2.41 -2.53
CA ALA A 73 1.37 3.79 -2.65
C ALA A 73 2.48 4.11 -1.62
N ALA A 74 2.29 3.72 -0.36
CA ALA A 74 3.27 3.93 0.68
C ALA A 74 4.60 3.20 0.40
N SER A 75 4.52 1.95 -0.09
CA SER A 75 5.69 1.16 -0.49
C SER A 75 6.44 1.79 -1.68
N LEU A 76 5.70 2.29 -2.69
CA LEU A 76 6.24 3.00 -3.85
C LEU A 76 6.96 4.28 -3.44
N VAL A 77 6.30 5.14 -2.66
CA VAL A 77 6.86 6.42 -2.20
C VAL A 77 8.15 6.20 -1.43
N LEU A 78 8.13 5.30 -0.44
CA LEU A 78 9.33 5.00 0.33
C LEU A 78 10.43 4.39 -0.53
N GLY A 79 10.08 3.53 -1.49
CA GLY A 79 11.00 2.99 -2.46
C GLY A 79 11.70 4.05 -3.33
N GLY A 80 10.94 5.04 -3.79
CA GLY A 80 11.48 6.20 -4.51
C GLY A 80 12.42 7.01 -3.64
N VAL A 81 12.01 7.35 -2.41
CA VAL A 81 12.84 8.10 -1.44
C VAL A 81 14.17 7.40 -1.17
N LEU A 82 14.15 6.09 -0.90
CA LEU A 82 15.36 5.31 -0.65
C LEU A 82 16.29 5.27 -1.87
N THR A 83 15.73 5.18 -3.07
CA THR A 83 16.50 5.17 -4.32
C THR A 83 17.17 6.51 -4.58
N VAL A 84 16.44 7.62 -4.40
CA VAL A 84 16.97 8.98 -4.53
C VAL A 84 18.08 9.22 -3.50
N ARG A 85 17.85 8.84 -2.23
CA ARG A 85 18.87 8.95 -1.17
C ARG A 85 20.14 8.14 -1.49
N ALA A 86 19.99 6.93 -2.02
CA ALA A 86 21.13 6.12 -2.42
C ALA A 86 21.93 6.73 -3.58
N ARG A 87 21.25 7.36 -4.55
CA ARG A 87 21.90 8.06 -5.67
C ARG A 87 22.66 9.31 -5.20
N LEU A 88 22.06 10.12 -4.34
CA LEU A 88 22.71 11.32 -3.79
C LEU A 88 23.98 10.99 -2.99
N LYS A 89 23.99 9.88 -2.23
CA LYS A 89 25.18 9.42 -1.50
C LYS A 89 26.32 8.96 -2.40
N ARG A 90 26.05 8.50 -3.62
CA ARG A 90 27.08 8.05 -4.58
C ARG A 90 27.70 9.18 -5.41
N SER A 91 27.07 10.36 -5.39
CA SER A 91 27.53 11.54 -6.13
C SER A 91 28.42 12.46 -5.30
N LYS A 92 28.59 12.17 -4.01
CA LYS A 92 29.56 12.81 -3.10
C LYS A 92 30.74 11.87 -2.93
#